data_AF-A0A2H0YMG2-F1
#
_entry.id   AF-A0A2H0YMG2-F1
#
_cell.length_a   1.000
_cell.length_b   1.000
_cell.length_c   1.000
_cell.angle_alpha   90.00
_cell.angle_beta   90.00
_cell.angle_gamma   90.00
#
_symmetry.space_group_name_H-M   'P 1'
#
loop_
_entity.id
_entity.type
_entity.pdbx_description
1 polymer ?
#
loop_
_entity_poly.entity_id
_entity_poly.type
_entity_poly.pdbx_seq_one_letter_code
_entity_poly.pdbx_strand_id
1 'polypeptide(L)' 'MKLTVEQIAEEALSLSSDARALLADRLVESLDPAEDDYVRQLWITEACRRQNDIRSGRVQTIPGDVALAQVRQAVKK' A
#
# COMPACT_ATOMS: atom_id res chain seq x y z
N MET A 1 -23.87 -6.56 -22.97
CA MET A 1 -22.73 -6.01 -23.74
C MET A 1 -21.64 -5.63 -22.76
N LYS A 2 -20.38 -6.01 -22.99
CA LYS A 2 -19.24 -5.48 -22.23
C LYS A 2 -18.69 -4.28 -23.01
N LEU A 3 -18.52 -3.15 -22.34
CA LEU A 3 -17.81 -1.99 -22.88
C LEU A 3 -16.31 -2.32 -22.99
N THR A 4 -15.63 -1.83 -24.02
CA THR A 4 -14.16 -1.93 -24.11
C THR A 4 -13.50 -0.91 -23.16
N VAL A 5 -12.21 -1.11 -22.87
CA VAL A 5 -11.45 -0.17 -22.02
C VAL A 5 -11.41 1.22 -22.65
N GLU A 6 -11.27 1.28 -23.98
CA GLU A 6 -11.25 2.53 -24.74
C GLU A 6 -12.59 3.27 -24.64
N GLN A 7 -13.72 2.55 -24.74
CA GLN A 7 -15.05 3.14 -24.58
C GLN A 7 -15.26 3.67 -23.16
N ILE A 8 -14.79 2.95 -22.13
CA ILE A 8 -14.87 3.41 -20.74
C ILE A 8 -13.99 4.65 -20.53
N ALA A 9 -12.79 4.67 -21.12
CA ALA A 9 -11.88 5.81 -21.03
C ALA A 9 -12.45 7.06 -21.70
N GLU A 10 -13.05 6.91 -22.89
CA GLU A 10 -13.68 8.01 -23.62
C GLU A 10 -14.84 8.64 -22.81
N GLU A 11 -15.74 7.82 -22.28
CA GLU A 11 -16.82 8.27 -21.41
C GLU A 11 -16.29 8.91 -20.12
N ALA A 12 -15.27 8.33 -19.49
CA ALA A 12 -14.66 8.89 -18.28
C ALA A 12 -14.01 10.26 -18.54
N LEU A 13 -13.40 10.47 -19.72
CA LEU A 13 -12.79 11.74 -20.08
C LEU A 13 -13.82 12.86 -20.30
N SER A 14 -15.06 12.50 -20.68
CA SER A 14 -16.18 13.44 -20.84
C SER A 14 -16.69 14.04 -19.52
N LEU A 15 -16.36 13.41 -18.39
CA LEU A 15 -16.77 13.86 -17.05
C LEU A 15 -16.10 15.18 -16.64
N SER A 16 -16.67 15.87 -15.67
CA SER A 16 -16.02 17.01 -15.01
C SER A 16 -14.72 16.58 -14.32
N SER A 17 -13.83 17.54 -14.06
CA SER A 17 -12.55 17.25 -13.40
C SER A 17 -12.72 16.54 -12.05
N ASP A 18 -13.68 16.97 -11.24
CA ASP A 18 -13.93 16.39 -9.91
C ASP A 18 -14.47 14.96 -10.02
N ALA A 19 -15.36 14.70 -10.98
CA ALA A 19 -15.90 13.36 -11.21
C ALA A 19 -14.83 12.40 -11.73
N ARG A 20 -13.88 12.88 -12.55
CA ARG A 20 -12.71 12.08 -12.97
C ARG A 20 -11.79 11.75 -11.80
N ALA A 21 -11.51 12.71 -10.92
CA ALA A 21 -10.68 12.47 -9.74
C ALA A 21 -11.31 11.39 -8.84
N LEU A 22 -12.60 11.51 -8.55
CA LEU A 22 -13.34 10.50 -7.78
C LEU A 22 -13.31 9.11 -8.43
N LEU A 23 -13.46 9.04 -9.76
CA LEU A 23 -13.39 7.76 -10.48
C LEU A 23 -11.98 7.17 -10.44
N ALA A 24 -10.94 7.99 -10.59
CA ALA A 24 -9.55 7.56 -10.49
C ALA A 24 -9.26 6.99 -9.10
N ASP A 25 -9.71 7.64 -8.03
CA ASP A 25 -9.54 7.13 -6.66
C ASP A 25 -10.17 5.75 -6.50
N ARG A 26 -11.42 5.57 -6.94
CA ARG A 26 -12.10 4.25 -6.88
C ARG A 26 -11.42 3.18 -7.70
N LEU A 27 -10.89 3.53 -8.88
CA LEU A 27 -10.16 2.59 -9.71
C LEU A 27 -8.86 2.18 -9.01
N VAL A 28 -8.12 3.13 -8.42
CA VAL A 28 -6.92 2.84 -7.63
C VAL A 28 -7.25 1.95 -6.42
N GLU A 29 -8.33 2.24 -5.69
CA GLU A 29 -8.81 1.38 -4.60
C GLU A 29 -9.15 -0.03 -5.08
N SER A 30 -9.71 -0.18 -6.29
CA SER A 30 -10.02 -1.49 -6.87
C SER A 30 -8.79 -2.28 -7.32
N LEU A 31 -7.67 -1.58 -7.57
CA LEU A 31 -6.39 -2.21 -7.87
C LEU A 31 -5.71 -2.72 -6.60
N ASP A 32 -6.11 -2.24 -5.43
CA ASP A 32 -5.71 -2.85 -4.18
C ASP A 32 -6.37 -4.24 -4.17
N PRO A 33 -5.59 -5.33 -4.26
CA PRO A 33 -6.12 -6.65 -4.56
C PRO A 33 -6.83 -7.18 -3.31
N ALA A 34 -8.05 -6.69 -3.07
CA ALA A 34 -8.94 -7.03 -1.97
C ALA A 34 -8.17 -7.59 -0.76
N GLU A 35 -7.22 -6.81 -0.22
CA GLU A 35 -6.24 -7.23 0.81
C GLU A 35 -6.11 -8.76 0.89
N ASP A 36 -5.42 -9.41 -0.07
CA ASP A 36 -5.26 -10.87 -0.11
C ASP A 36 -5.14 -11.39 1.32
N ASP A 37 -6.20 -12.05 1.82
CA ASP A 37 -6.35 -12.33 3.25
C ASP A 37 -5.13 -13.09 3.77
N TYR A 38 -4.48 -13.85 2.88
CA TYR A 38 -3.22 -14.52 3.11
C TYR A 38 -2.05 -13.53 3.35
N VAL A 39 -1.87 -12.54 2.47
CA VAL A 39 -0.87 -11.48 2.65
C VAL A 39 -1.15 -10.72 3.94
N ARG A 40 -2.40 -10.30 4.19
CA ARG A 40 -2.75 -9.61 5.44
C ARG A 40 -2.40 -10.45 6.67
N GLN A 41 -2.71 -11.74 6.65
CA GLN A 41 -2.38 -12.66 7.74
C GLN A 41 -0.87 -12.81 7.95
N LEU A 42 -0.08 -12.86 6.88
CA LEU A 42 1.38 -12.88 6.96
C LEU A 42 1.94 -11.59 7.59
N TRP A 43 1.41 -10.43 7.20
CA TRP A 43 1.80 -9.14 7.78
C TRP A 43 1.46 -9.05 9.28
N ILE A 44 0.25 -9.48 9.68
CA ILE A 44 -0.17 -9.51 11.08
C ILE A 44 0.75 -10.44 11.90
N THR A 45 1.04 -11.63 11.36
CA THR A 45 1.91 -12.61 12.01
C THR A 45 3.30 -12.02 12.27
N GLU A 46 3.90 -11.39 11.26
CA GLU A 46 5.23 -10.80 11.38
C GLU A 46 5.24 -9.58 12.32
N ALA A 47 4.22 -8.73 12.26
CA ALA A 47 4.11 -7.57 13.16
C ALA A 47 4.03 -8.01 14.63
N CYS A 48 3.18 -9.00 14.95
CA CYS A 48 3.06 -9.59 16.29
C CYS A 48 4.37 -10.23 16.75
N ARG A 49 5.04 -10.98 15.86
CA ARG A 49 6.34 -11.59 16.15
C ARG A 49 7.39 -10.54 16.54
N ARG A 50 7.55 -9.48 15.73
CA ARG A 50 8.49 -8.39 15.99
C ARG A 50 8.18 -7.64 17.28
N GLN A 51 6.90 -7.37 17.54
CA GLN A 51 6.49 -6.73 18.79
C GLN A 51 6.88 -7.57 20.01
N ASN A 52 6.67 -8.88 19.96
CA ASN A 52 7.02 -9.79 21.04
C ASN A 52 8.54 -9.91 21.23
N ASP A 53 9.32 -9.93 20.15
CA ASP A 53 10.78 -9.93 20.22
C ASP A 53 11.31 -8.67 20.92
N ILE A 54 10.74 -7.51 20.61
CA ILE A 54 11.08 -6.24 21.27
C ILE A 54 10.70 -6.28 22.76
N ARG A 55 9.46 -6.66 23.07
CA ARG A 55 8.96 -6.69 24.47
C ARG A 55 9.70 -7.69 25.35
N SER A 56 10.12 -8.81 24.78
CA SER A 56 10.89 -9.85 25.49
C SER A 56 12.39 -9.53 25.58
N GLY A 57 12.87 -8.48 24.92
CA GLY A 57 14.29 -8.16 24.87
C GLY A 57 15.13 -9.13 24.04
N ARG A 58 14.50 -9.99 23.21
CA ARG A 58 15.20 -10.93 22.32
C ARG A 58 16.01 -10.22 21.24
N VAL A 59 15.64 -8.98 20.91
CA VAL A 59 16.33 -8.16 19.91
C VAL A 59 16.75 -6.84 20.53
N GLN A 60 17.92 -6.34 20.11
CA GLN A 60 18.36 -5.00 20.44
C GLN A 60 17.71 -4.00 19.47
N THR A 61 16.98 -3.04 20.03
CA THR A 61 16.39 -1.95 19.24
C THR A 61 17.40 -0.83 19.04
N ILE A 62 17.17 -0.03 17.99
CA ILE A 62 17.89 1.22 17.73
C ILE A 62 16.90 2.39 17.73
N PRO A 63 17.35 3.62 17.98
CA PRO A 63 16.52 4.81 17.82
C PRO A 63 15.92 4.91 16.41
N GLY A 64 14.66 5.35 16.32
CA GLY A 64 13.91 5.35 15.06
C GLY A 64 14.49 6.30 14.00
N ASP A 65 15.06 7.42 14.42
CA ASP A 65 15.77 8.37 13.55
C ASP A 65 17.02 7.73 12.93
N VAL A 66 17.78 6.95 13.70
CA VAL A 66 18.93 6.18 13.23
C VAL A 66 18.49 5.13 12.21
N ALA A 67 17.43 4.36 12.51
CA ALA A 67 16.89 3.36 11.59
C ALA A 67 16.48 3.97 10.24
N LEU A 68 15.72 5.06 10.27
CA LEU A 68 15.28 5.75 9.05
C LEU A 68 16.43 6.38 8.27
N ALA A 69 17.48 6.86 8.95
CA ALA A 69 18.68 7.36 8.29
C ALA A 69 19.41 6.24 7.51
N GLN A 70 19.55 5.06 8.12
CA GLN A 70 20.16 3.90 7.46
C GLN A 70 19.38 3.46 6.22
N VAL A 71 18.04 3.39 6.31
CA VAL A 71 17.19 3.06 5.15
C VAL A 71 17.39 4.06 4.01
N ARG A 72 17.35 5.37 4.32
CA ARG A 72 17.57 6.42 3.31
C ARG A 72 18.95 6.32 2.65
N GLN A 73 19.98 5.96 3.42
CA GLN A 73 21.31 5.74 2.87
C GLN A 73 21.36 4.51 1.97
N ALA A 74 20.70 3.42 2.34
CA ALA A 74 20.69 2.17 1.58
C ALA A 74 19.94 2.27 0.24
N VAL A 75 18.96 3.17 0.11
CA VAL A 75 18.18 3.37 -1.13
C VAL A 75 18.69 4.50 -2.01
N LYS A 76 19.68 5.28 -1.55
CA LYS A 76 20.38 6.24 -2.40
C LYS A 76 21.32 5.46 -3.32
N LYS A 77 20.96 5.42 -4.61
CA LYS A 77 21.87 5.02 -5.69
C LYS A 77 23.07 5.95 -5.78
#